data_AF-A0A7W6SEG2-F1
#
_entry.id   AF-A0A7W6SEG2-F1
#
_cell.length_a   1.000
_cell.length_b   1.000
_cell.length_c   1.000
_cell.angle_alpha   90.00
_cell.angle_beta   90.00
_cell.angle_gamma   90.00
#
_symmetry.space_group_name_H-M   'P 1'
#
loop_
_entity.id
_entity.type
_entity.pdbx_description
1 polymer ?
#
loop_
_entity_poly.entity_id
_entity_poly.type
_entity_poly.pdbx_seq_one_letter_code
_entity_poly.pdbx_strand_id
1 'polypeptide(L)'
;MVDFWSNQDELCTKIVTAVAHQTNLKPGLGWVRGDNAIDPKLLQELERLRIANADLKATLAKANDSVAVTFDPALKGPETGLTLRLKEVTHHSSQPNTNEDYTVETTFKDIFLAIYDEIVKELGESQISNAIASNVGRPIGSKPLRQSYCNRDDYVMVRRQFEALGLIELIG
;
A
#
# COMPACT_ATOMS: atom_id res chain seq x y z
N MET A 1 -56.23 -10.35 -34.52
CA MET A 1 -56.69 -10.62 -35.89
C MET A 1 -57.06 -12.08 -35.94
N VAL A 2 -58.27 -12.43 -36.37
CA VAL A 2 -58.74 -13.83 -36.45
C VAL A 2 -58.74 -14.19 -37.93
N ASP A 3 -58.00 -15.22 -38.30
CA ASP A 3 -57.91 -15.69 -39.69
C ASP A 3 -59.00 -16.72 -39.97
N PHE A 4 -59.68 -16.54 -41.10
CA PHE A 4 -60.69 -17.46 -41.60
C PHE A 4 -60.11 -18.33 -42.73
N TRP A 5 -60.75 -19.46 -43.01
CA TRP A 5 -60.38 -20.39 -44.08
C TRP A 5 -61.59 -20.67 -44.97
N SER A 6 -61.33 -20.96 -46.24
CA SER A 6 -62.37 -21.13 -47.27
C SER A 6 -62.58 -22.59 -47.67
N ASN A 7 -61.58 -23.45 -47.44
CA ASN A 7 -61.62 -24.88 -47.73
C ASN A 7 -60.83 -25.70 -46.68
N GLN A 8 -60.97 -27.03 -46.73
CA GLN A 8 -60.39 -27.94 -45.74
C GLN A 8 -58.85 -28.01 -45.81
N ASP A 9 -58.26 -27.92 -47.00
CA ASP A 9 -56.81 -27.96 -47.19
C ASP A 9 -56.13 -26.70 -46.64
N GLU A 10 -56.77 -25.54 -46.80
CA GLU A 10 -56.31 -24.27 -46.25
C GLU A 10 -56.34 -24.29 -44.72
N LEU A 11 -57.35 -24.90 -44.10
CA LEU A 11 -57.42 -25.09 -42.65
C LEU A 11 -56.24 -25.92 -42.13
N CYS A 12 -55.99 -27.08 -42.74
CA CYS A 12 -54.89 -27.96 -42.35
C CYS A 12 -53.55 -27.23 -42.44
N THR A 13 -53.35 -26.47 -43.51
CA THR A 13 -52.12 -25.70 -43.73
C THR A 13 -51.96 -24.62 -42.66
N LYS A 14 -53.00 -23.81 -42.41
CA LYS A 14 -52.97 -22.73 -41.42
C LYS A 14 -52.76 -23.26 -39.99
N ILE A 15 -53.34 -24.40 -39.63
CA ILE A 15 -53.12 -25.02 -38.31
C ILE A 15 -51.66 -25.45 -38.16
N VAL A 16 -51.11 -26.15 -39.15
CA VAL A 16 -49.71 -26.61 -39.10
C VAL A 16 -48.75 -25.41 -39.00
N THR A 17 -49.00 -24.36 -39.78
CA THR A 17 -48.21 -23.13 -39.72
C THR A 17 -48.34 -22.44 -38.36
N ALA A 18 -49.56 -22.28 -37.83
CA ALA A 18 -49.79 -21.63 -36.54
C ALA A 18 -49.12 -22.39 -35.38
N VAL A 19 -49.20 -23.73 -35.39
CA VAL A 19 -48.54 -24.57 -34.39
C VAL A 19 -47.02 -24.43 -34.51
N ALA A 20 -46.44 -24.58 -35.70
CA ALA A 20 -45.01 -24.41 -35.90
C ALA A 20 -44.52 -23.02 -35.47
N HIS A 21 -45.30 -21.98 -35.75
CA HIS A 21 -44.99 -20.61 -35.37
C HIS A 21 -45.08 -20.39 -33.85
N GLN A 22 -46.06 -20.99 -33.18
CA GLN A 22 -46.21 -20.97 -31.73
C GLN A 22 -45.03 -21.68 -31.04
N THR A 23 -44.65 -22.86 -31.52
CA THR A 23 -43.53 -23.64 -30.97
C THR A 23 -42.19 -22.91 -31.13
N ASN A 24 -42.03 -22.16 -32.23
CA ASN A 24 -40.84 -21.36 -32.49
C ASN A 24 -40.79 -20.05 -31.70
N LEU A 25 -41.92 -19.35 -31.53
CA LEU A 25 -41.98 -18.07 -30.83
C LEU A 25 -42.05 -18.20 -29.30
N LYS A 26 -42.69 -19.27 -28.80
CA LYS A 26 -42.89 -19.52 -27.38
C LYS A 26 -42.55 -20.97 -27.05
N PRO A 27 -41.25 -21.33 -27.04
CA PRO A 27 -40.84 -22.64 -26.56
C PRO A 27 -41.32 -22.84 -25.12
N GLY A 28 -41.78 -24.05 -24.81
CA GLY A 28 -42.16 -24.42 -23.44
C GLY A 28 -40.97 -24.38 -22.49
N LEU A 29 -41.23 -24.27 -21.18
CA LEU A 29 -40.19 -24.36 -20.15
C LEU A 29 -39.36 -25.64 -20.37
N GLY A 30 -38.04 -25.50 -20.55
CA GLY A 30 -37.12 -26.62 -20.81
C GLY A 30 -36.80 -26.88 -22.29
N TRP A 31 -37.47 -26.22 -23.24
CA TRP A 31 -37.12 -26.26 -24.67
C TRP A 31 -36.09 -25.18 -24.97
N VAL A 32 -34.82 -25.51 -24.80
CA VAL A 32 -33.70 -24.67 -25.21
C VAL A 32 -33.26 -25.12 -26.60
N ARG A 33 -33.31 -24.24 -27.59
CA ARG A 33 -32.71 -24.51 -28.90
C ARG A 33 -31.20 -24.73 -28.69
N GLY A 34 -30.60 -25.70 -29.38
CA GLY A 34 -29.20 -26.09 -29.18
C GLY A 34 -28.18 -24.96 -29.41
N ASP A 35 -28.57 -23.89 -30.11
CA ASP A 35 -27.81 -22.66 -30.31
C ASP A 35 -27.81 -21.72 -29.09
N ASN A 36 -28.83 -21.82 -28.21
CA ASN A 36 -28.98 -21.06 -26.96
C ASN A 36 -28.59 -21.89 -25.72
N ALA A 37 -28.13 -23.13 -25.89
CA ALA A 37 -27.61 -23.91 -24.78
C ALA A 37 -26.30 -23.26 -24.30
N ILE A 38 -26.29 -22.78 -23.05
CA ILE A 38 -25.08 -22.23 -22.43
C ILE A 38 -23.99 -23.31 -22.48
N ASP A 39 -22.83 -22.97 -23.05
CA ASP A 39 -21.67 -23.86 -23.10
C ASP A 39 -21.32 -24.29 -21.66
N PRO A 40 -21.31 -25.60 -21.36
CA PRO A 40 -20.92 -26.12 -20.04
C PRO A 40 -19.54 -25.59 -19.58
N LYS A 41 -18.64 -25.29 -20.51
CA LYS A 41 -17.32 -24.72 -20.23
C LYS A 41 -17.41 -23.28 -19.72
N LEU A 42 -18.36 -22.48 -20.21
CA LEU A 42 -18.63 -21.13 -19.70
C LEU A 42 -19.18 -21.17 -18.28
N LEU A 43 -20.03 -22.16 -17.95
CA LEU A 43 -20.53 -22.34 -16.58
C LEU A 43 -19.42 -22.73 -15.60
N GLN A 44 -18.50 -23.60 -16.03
CA GLN A 44 -17.32 -23.96 -15.22
C GLN A 44 -16.41 -22.75 -14.98
N GLU A 45 -16.16 -21.93 -16.00
CA GLU A 45 -15.32 -20.74 -15.84
C GLU A 45 -15.99 -19.68 -14.96
N LEU A 46 -17.32 -19.52 -15.06
CA LEU A 46 -18.07 -18.59 -14.21
C LEU A 46 -18.00 -19.00 -12.74
N GLU A 47 -18.12 -20.30 -12.44
CA GLU A 47 -17.99 -20.80 -11.07
C GLU A 47 -16.55 -20.63 -10.54
N ARG A 48 -15.55 -20.94 -11.37
CA ARG A 48 -14.13 -20.72 -11.03
C ARG A 48 -13.85 -19.24 -10.72
N LEU A 49 -14.37 -18.32 -11.54
CA LEU A 49 -14.22 -16.88 -11.32
C LEU A 49 -14.94 -16.41 -10.06
N ARG A 50 -16.13 -16.95 -9.78
CA ARG A 50 -16.87 -16.66 -8.55
C ARG A 50 -16.07 -17.04 -7.31
N ILE A 51 -15.47 -18.24 -7.30
CA ILE A 51 -14.64 -18.71 -6.20
C ILE A 51 -13.40 -17.81 -6.02
N ALA A 52 -12.69 -17.51 -7.11
CA ALA A 52 -11.51 -16.64 -7.07
C ALA A 52 -11.84 -15.23 -6.56
N ASN A 53 -12.98 -14.67 -6.97
CA ASN A 53 -13.43 -13.35 -6.51
C ASN A 53 -13.77 -13.37 -5.00
N ALA A 54 -14.41 -14.43 -4.52
CA ALA A 54 -14.71 -14.60 -3.10
C ALA A 54 -13.43 -14.71 -2.26
N ASP A 55 -12.44 -15.47 -2.74
CA ASP A 55 -11.15 -15.64 -2.07
C ASP A 55 -10.32 -14.35 -2.05
N LEU A 56 -10.30 -13.62 -3.17
CA LEU A 56 -9.69 -12.29 -3.25
C LEU A 56 -10.34 -11.28 -2.30
N LYS A 57 -11.67 -11.30 -2.20
CA LYS A 57 -12.38 -10.44 -1.23
C LYS A 57 -12.08 -10.83 0.21
N ALA A 58 -11.96 -12.12 0.50
CA ALA A 58 -11.61 -12.61 1.84
C ALA A 58 -10.17 -12.25 2.23
N THR A 59 -9.22 -12.34 1.29
CA THR A 59 -7.84 -11.93 1.50
C THR A 59 -7.69 -10.42 1.64
N LEU A 60 -8.42 -9.63 0.85
CA LEU A 60 -8.46 -8.16 1.02
C LEU A 60 -9.10 -7.75 2.34
N ALA A 61 -10.18 -8.41 2.78
CA ALA A 61 -10.78 -8.13 4.08
C ALA A 61 -9.78 -8.43 5.21
N LYS A 62 -9.10 -9.58 5.17
CA LYS A 62 -8.04 -9.92 6.13
C LYS A 62 -6.86 -8.95 6.08
N ALA A 63 -6.43 -8.52 4.89
CA ALA A 63 -5.33 -7.58 4.72
C ALA A 63 -5.69 -6.18 5.24
N ASN A 64 -6.89 -5.70 4.93
CA ASN A 64 -7.39 -4.40 5.39
C ASN A 64 -7.66 -4.37 6.90
N ASP A 65 -8.11 -5.49 7.49
CA ASP A 65 -8.23 -5.61 8.95
C ASP A 65 -6.86 -5.75 9.64
N SER A 66 -5.80 -6.10 8.90
CA SER A 66 -4.47 -6.39 9.48
C SER A 66 -3.48 -5.23 9.53
N VAL A 67 -3.75 -4.04 8.98
CA VAL A 67 -2.74 -2.96 9.05
C VAL A 67 -3.35 -1.55 9.14
N ALA A 68 -4.08 -1.27 10.23
CA ALA A 68 -3.77 -0.02 10.91
C ALA A 68 -2.41 -0.27 11.56
N VAL A 69 -1.33 0.35 11.05
CA VAL A 69 -0.03 0.39 11.75
C VAL A 69 -0.29 1.10 13.07
N THR A 70 -0.73 0.35 14.06
CA THR A 70 -1.06 0.84 15.38
C THR A 70 0.22 0.68 16.15
N PHE A 71 0.98 1.77 16.23
CA PHE A 71 2.14 1.84 17.11
C PHE A 71 1.66 1.62 18.54
N ASP A 72 2.38 0.80 19.30
CA ASP A 72 2.15 0.67 20.74
C ASP A 72 2.06 2.08 21.35
N PRO A 73 1.03 2.42 22.14
CA PRO A 73 0.92 3.74 22.76
C PRO A 73 2.11 4.11 23.66
N ALA A 74 2.96 3.15 24.06
CA ALA A 74 4.24 3.41 24.72
C ALA A 74 5.37 3.85 23.74
N LEU A 75 5.24 3.55 22.45
CA LEU A 75 6.19 3.92 21.41
C LEU A 75 5.84 5.27 20.80
N LYS A 76 6.84 6.15 20.75
CA LYS A 76 6.73 7.44 20.08
C LYS A 76 6.56 7.24 18.58
N GLY A 77 5.42 7.68 18.06
CA GLY A 77 5.13 7.65 16.63
C GLY A 77 6.03 8.58 15.82
N PRO A 78 6.01 8.46 14.48
CA PRO A 78 6.90 9.20 13.57
C PRO A 78 6.76 10.73 13.66
N GLU A 79 5.55 11.21 13.96
CA GLU A 79 5.24 12.65 14.09
C GLU A 79 5.53 13.20 15.51
N THR A 80 6.10 12.40 16.41
CA THR A 80 6.41 12.85 17.78
C THR A 80 7.58 13.82 17.75
N GLY A 81 7.36 15.05 18.24
CA GLY A 81 8.40 16.05 18.42
C GLY A 81 9.43 15.64 19.47
N LEU A 82 10.70 15.92 19.19
CA LEU A 82 11.83 15.67 20.07
C LEU A 82 12.88 16.78 19.91
N THR A 83 13.64 17.03 20.98
CA THR A 83 14.72 18.02 20.97
C THR A 83 16.06 17.30 20.97
N LEU A 84 16.87 17.49 19.93
CA LEU A 84 18.22 16.94 19.83
C LEU A 84 19.26 17.97 20.30
N ARG A 85 20.26 17.51 21.04
CA ARG A 85 21.46 18.29 21.35
C ARG A 85 22.55 17.93 20.36
N LEU A 86 22.96 18.93 19.59
CA LEU A 86 23.95 18.80 18.53
C LEU A 86 25.19 19.60 18.91
N LYS A 87 26.36 19.09 18.50
CA LYS A 87 27.65 19.75 18.67
C LYS A 87 28.27 20.04 17.32
N GLU A 88 28.63 21.28 17.10
CA GLU A 88 29.39 21.70 15.94
C GLU A 88 30.85 21.96 16.33
N VAL A 89 31.77 21.43 15.54
CA VAL A 89 33.20 21.70 15.69
C VAL A 89 33.68 22.43 14.45
N THR A 90 34.01 23.71 14.61
CA THR A 90 34.64 24.48 13.54
C THR A 90 36.15 24.44 13.69
N HIS A 91 36.84 24.03 12.61
CA HIS A 91 38.30 24.07 12.53
C HIS A 91 38.70 25.28 11.69
N HIS A 92 39.29 26.28 12.32
CA HIS A 92 39.86 27.42 11.63
C HIS A 92 41.38 27.32 11.64
N SER A 93 42.03 27.53 10.48
CA SER A 93 43.50 27.47 10.37
C SER A 93 44.23 28.53 11.20
N SER A 94 43.49 29.55 11.66
CA SER A 94 44.03 30.77 12.25
C SER A 94 43.36 31.16 13.57
N GLN A 95 42.38 30.39 14.05
CA GLN A 95 41.68 30.61 15.31
C GLN A 95 41.53 29.29 16.08
N PRO A 96 41.47 29.34 17.41
CA PRO A 96 41.18 28.16 18.22
C PRO A 96 39.84 27.55 17.82
N ASN A 97 39.76 26.23 17.82
CA ASN A 97 38.53 25.51 17.51
C ASN A 97 37.41 25.95 18.44
N THR A 98 36.27 26.35 17.87
CA THR A 98 35.06 26.61 18.64
C THR A 98 34.17 25.39 18.59
N ASN A 99 33.70 25.00 19.79
CA ASN A 99 32.68 23.98 19.96
C ASN A 99 31.39 24.71 20.33
N GLU A 100 30.39 24.65 19.46
CA GLU A 100 29.09 25.25 19.70
C GLU A 100 28.07 24.13 19.94
N ASP A 101 27.46 24.14 21.13
CA ASP A 101 26.38 23.24 21.48
C ASP A 101 25.06 23.97 21.17
N TYR A 102 24.19 23.36 20.36
CA TYR A 102 22.88 23.91 20.03
C TYR A 102 21.80 22.83 20.11
N THR A 103 20.55 23.28 20.21
CA THR A 103 19.38 22.40 20.31
C THR A 103 18.45 22.61 19.12
N VAL A 104 17.92 21.51 18.59
CA VAL A 104 17.00 21.54 17.45
C VAL A 104 15.77 20.72 17.78
N GLU A 105 14.60 21.31 17.57
CA GLU A 105 13.32 20.61 17.61
C GLU A 105 13.07 19.94 16.26
N THR A 106 12.82 18.64 16.29
CA THR A 106 12.64 17.81 15.10
C THR A 106 11.66 16.67 15.39
N THR A 107 11.32 15.87 14.38
CA THR A 107 10.48 14.67 14.52
C THR A 107 11.27 13.42 14.16
N PHE A 108 10.80 12.25 14.63
CA PHE A 108 11.41 10.97 14.25
C PHE A 108 11.38 10.73 12.73
N LYS A 109 10.33 11.20 12.06
CA LYS A 109 10.19 11.18 10.61
C LYS A 109 11.29 11.95 9.90
N ASP A 110 11.54 13.19 10.32
CA ASP A 110 12.57 14.03 9.69
C ASP A 110 13.96 13.45 9.89
N ILE A 111 14.23 12.91 11.09
CA ILE A 111 15.49 12.21 11.37
C ILE A 111 15.62 10.98 10.47
N PHE A 112 14.58 10.16 10.38
CA PHE A 112 14.62 8.93 9.58
C PHE A 112 14.88 9.23 8.11
N LEU A 113 14.19 10.22 7.53
CA LEU A 113 14.44 10.67 6.16
C LEU A 113 15.87 11.19 5.96
N ALA A 114 16.41 11.87 6.97
CA ALA A 114 17.76 12.43 6.93
C ALA A 114 18.89 11.40 7.04
N ILE A 115 18.61 10.18 7.52
CA ILE A 115 19.61 9.11 7.68
C ILE A 115 19.29 7.84 6.88
N TYR A 116 18.21 7.85 6.11
CA TYR A 116 17.73 6.67 5.41
C TYR A 116 18.81 6.10 4.47
N ASP A 117 19.44 6.96 3.69
CA ASP A 117 20.49 6.58 2.75
C ASP A 117 21.72 5.98 3.46
N GLU A 118 22.03 6.47 4.66
CA GLU A 118 23.15 6.02 5.50
C GLU A 118 22.85 4.69 6.17
N ILE A 119 21.60 4.45 6.59
CA ILE A 119 21.15 3.16 7.11
C ILE A 119 21.21 2.10 6.02
N VAL A 120 20.73 2.40 4.81
CA VAL A 120 20.75 1.47 3.67
C VAL A 120 22.19 1.10 3.26
N LYS A 121 23.15 2.00 3.48
CA LYS A 121 24.58 1.78 3.21
C LYS A 121 25.33 1.09 4.35
N GLU A 122 24.65 0.70 5.42
CA GLU A 122 25.23 0.06 6.62
C GLU A 122 26.41 0.87 7.19
N LEU A 123 26.31 2.19 7.18
CA LEU A 123 27.38 3.06 7.68
C LEU A 123 27.55 2.93 9.20
N GLY A 124 28.79 3.15 9.67
CA GLY A 124 29.10 3.05 11.09
C GLY A 124 28.39 4.11 11.93
N GLU A 125 28.23 3.85 13.23
CA GLU A 125 27.48 4.72 14.17
C GLU A 125 27.95 6.19 14.15
N SER A 126 29.25 6.42 13.98
CA SER A 126 29.84 7.77 13.89
C SER A 126 29.38 8.52 12.65
N GLN A 127 29.20 7.83 11.52
CA GLN A 127 28.72 8.41 10.27
C GLN A 127 27.23 8.71 10.36
N ILE A 128 26.44 7.85 10.99
CA ILE A 128 25.01 8.09 11.23
C ILE A 128 24.83 9.28 12.17
N SER A 129 25.58 9.36 13.28
CA SER A 129 25.53 10.52 14.19
C SER A 129 25.90 11.83 13.47
N ASN A 130 26.89 11.78 12.57
CA ASN A 130 27.24 12.94 11.74
C ASN A 130 26.14 13.30 10.74
N ALA A 131 25.51 12.31 10.11
CA ALA A 131 24.41 12.52 9.17
C ALA A 131 23.21 13.19 9.87
N ILE A 132 22.81 12.71 11.05
CA ILE A 132 21.78 13.35 11.87
C ILE A 132 22.13 14.81 12.13
N ALA A 133 23.33 15.07 12.67
CA ALA A 133 23.72 16.43 13.04
C ALA A 133 23.84 17.37 11.84
N SER A 134 24.31 16.87 10.69
CA SER A 134 24.53 17.68 9.48
C SER A 134 23.26 17.96 8.68
N ASN A 135 22.29 17.03 8.68
CA ASN A 135 21.05 17.14 7.92
C ASN A 135 19.90 17.73 8.74
N VAL A 136 19.77 17.35 10.03
CA VAL A 136 18.69 17.84 10.91
C VAL A 136 19.05 19.17 11.56
N GLY A 137 20.34 19.37 11.87
CA GLY A 137 20.82 20.54 12.61
C GLY A 137 20.76 21.87 11.85
N ARG A 138 20.42 21.86 10.56
CA ARG A 138 20.59 23.03 9.69
C ARG A 138 19.29 23.74 9.36
N PRO A 139 19.21 25.07 9.59
CA PRO A 139 18.28 25.89 8.83
C PRO A 139 18.69 25.85 7.35
N ILE A 140 17.70 25.68 6.47
CA ILE A 140 17.86 25.61 5.01
C ILE A 140 18.74 26.79 4.54
N GLY A 141 19.94 26.50 4.02
CA GLY A 141 20.85 27.50 3.43
C GLY A 141 22.21 27.71 4.13
N SER A 142 22.51 27.03 5.24
CA SER A 142 23.83 27.12 5.90
C SER A 142 24.90 26.24 5.22
N LYS A 143 26.18 26.67 5.29
CA LYS A 143 27.32 25.98 4.67
C LYS A 143 27.55 24.59 5.29
N PRO A 144 28.09 23.63 4.52
CA PRO A 144 28.45 22.33 5.05
C PRO A 144 29.52 22.41 6.14
N LEU A 145 29.14 21.97 7.33
CA LEU A 145 30.03 21.78 8.46
C LEU A 145 30.99 20.64 8.19
N ARG A 146 32.24 20.84 8.60
CA ARG A 146 33.28 19.81 8.46
C ARG A 146 33.07 18.65 9.42
N GLN A 147 32.61 18.94 10.64
CA GLN A 147 32.37 17.93 11.69
C GLN A 147 31.22 18.40 12.59
N SER A 148 30.15 17.62 12.64
CA SER A 148 28.99 17.85 13.50
C SER A 148 28.57 16.53 14.11
N TYR A 149 28.28 16.49 15.41
CA TYR A 149 27.98 15.26 16.13
C TYR A 149 26.66 15.39 16.89
N CYS A 150 25.85 14.34 16.86
CA CYS A 150 24.72 14.20 17.76
C CYS A 150 25.21 13.71 19.13
N ASN A 151 24.62 14.21 20.21
CA ASN A 151 24.94 13.72 21.54
C ASN A 151 24.63 12.21 21.64
N ARG A 152 25.50 11.48 22.34
CA ARG A 152 25.42 10.02 22.48
C ARG A 152 24.09 9.56 23.05
N ASP A 153 23.59 10.23 24.07
CA ASP A 153 22.33 9.84 24.73
C ASP A 153 21.14 9.98 23.77
N ASP A 154 21.12 11.06 23.00
CA ASP A 154 20.04 11.38 22.06
C ASP A 154 20.10 10.41 20.86
N TYR A 155 21.30 10.10 20.36
CA TYR A 155 21.52 9.06 19.35
C TYR A 155 21.06 7.67 19.81
N VAL A 156 21.42 7.25 21.03
CA VAL A 156 20.99 5.95 21.59
C VAL A 156 19.48 5.89 21.75
N MET A 157 18.85 7.00 22.14
CA MET A 157 17.39 7.10 22.25
C MET A 157 16.71 6.96 20.89
N VAL A 158 17.19 7.65 19.87
CA VAL A 158 16.69 7.54 18.48
C VAL A 158 16.85 6.12 17.95
N ARG A 159 18.02 5.51 18.15
CA ARG A 159 18.28 4.13 17.76
C ARG A 159 17.31 3.15 18.40
N ARG A 160 17.16 3.19 19.73
CA ARG A 160 16.23 2.30 20.45
C ARG A 160 14.79 2.47 19.97
N GLN A 161 14.40 3.70 19.63
CA GLN A 161 13.07 3.95 19.08
C GLN A 161 12.92 3.31 17.70
N PHE A 162 13.89 3.45 16.80
CA PHE A 162 13.84 2.82 15.48
C PHE A 162 13.90 1.29 15.55
N GLU A 163 14.67 0.73 16.48
CA GLU A 163 14.67 -0.72 16.78
C GLU A 163 13.28 -1.18 17.25
N ALA A 164 12.68 -0.45 18.19
CA ALA A 164 11.36 -0.79 18.72
C ALA A 164 10.24 -0.63 17.68
N LEU A 165 10.42 0.25 16.70
CA LEU A 165 9.53 0.40 15.54
C LEU A 165 9.78 -0.66 14.45
N GLY A 166 10.80 -1.52 14.60
CA GLY A 166 11.18 -2.52 13.60
C GLY A 166 11.75 -1.91 12.31
N LEU A 167 12.22 -0.66 12.35
CA LEU A 167 12.80 0.03 11.19
C LEU A 167 14.27 -0.31 10.98
N ILE A 168 14.94 -0.75 12.04
CA ILE A 168 16.34 -1.22 12.02
C ILE A 168 16.45 -2.50 12.85
N GLU A 169 17.27 -3.44 12.38
CA GLU A 169 17.59 -4.66 13.10
C GLU A 169 19.01 -4.58 13.67
N LEU A 170 19.18 -5.10 14.89
CA LEU A 170 20.50 -5.31 15.48
C LEU A 170 21.19 -6.44 14.73
N ILE A 171 22.14 -6.10 13.86
CA ILE A 171 23.14 -7.07 13.41
C ILE A 171 24.01 -7.37 14.63
N GLY A 172 23.77 -8.52 15.25
CA GLY A 172 24.58 -9.07 16.35
C GLY A 172 25.93 -9.60 15.89
#